data_AF-A0A2D4IPW9-F1
#
_entry.id   AF-A0A2D4IPW9-F1
#
_cell.length_a   1.000
_cell.length_b   1.000
_cell.length_c   1.000
_cell.angle_alpha   90.00
_cell.angle_beta   90.00
_cell.angle_gamma   90.00
#
_symmetry.space_group_name_H-M   'P 1'
#
loop_
_entity.id
_entity.type
_entity.pdbx_description
1 polymer ?
#
loop_
_entity_poly.entity_id
_entity_poly.type
_entity_poly.pdbx_seq_one_letter_code
_entity_poly.pdbx_strand_id
1 'polypeptide(L)'
;LREVGVGGTVLWWFSSYLSDRSQSVLVGGQRSTPRHLDCGVPQGSVLSPLLFNIYMKPLGEIIRRHGVRYHRYPDDISTPCHLSEAVDLMGHCLEAVRVWMGMNRLRLNPDKTK
;
A
#
# COMPACT_ATOMS: atom_id res chain seq x y z
N LEU A 1 4.79 -10.48 -6.20
CA LEU A 1 4.90 -11.87 -5.71
C LEU A 1 6.03 -12.63 -6.39
N ARG A 2 6.06 -12.75 -7.73
CA ARG A 2 7.19 -13.38 -8.44
C ARG A 2 8.54 -12.71 -8.14
N GLU A 3 8.57 -11.38 -8.10
CA GLU A 3 9.77 -10.59 -7.74
C GLU A 3 10.30 -10.83 -6.32
N VAL A 4 9.48 -11.38 -5.43
CA VAL A 4 9.90 -11.77 -4.07
C VAL A 4 10.11 -13.30 -3.96
N GLY A 5 10.27 -13.98 -5.10
CA GLY A 5 10.58 -15.41 -5.17
C GLY A 5 9.38 -16.35 -5.03
N VAL A 6 8.14 -15.84 -5.01
CA VAL A 6 6.94 -16.69 -4.90
C VAL A 6 6.55 -17.25 -6.26
N GLY A 7 6.56 -18.58 -6.39
CA GLY A 7 6.22 -19.32 -7.61
C GLY A 7 5.35 -20.55 -7.37
N GLY A 8 5.11 -21.31 -8.45
CA GLY A 8 4.40 -22.59 -8.40
C GLY A 8 3.03 -22.54 -7.73
N THR A 9 2.73 -23.57 -6.94
CA THR A 9 1.46 -23.74 -6.22
C THR A 9 1.14 -22.56 -5.29
N VAL A 10 2.16 -21.99 -4.63
CA VAL A 10 1.96 -20.86 -3.71
C VAL A 10 1.51 -19.62 -4.48
N LEU A 11 2.10 -19.35 -5.64
CA LEU A 11 1.66 -18.25 -6.49
C LEU A 11 0.21 -18.46 -6.97
N TRP A 12 -0.12 -19.66 -7.42
CA TRP A 12 -1.49 -19.99 -7.83
C TRP A 12 -2.49 -19.79 -6.70
N TRP A 13 -2.14 -20.21 -5.49
CA TRP A 13 -2.97 -20.03 -4.32
C TRP A 13 -3.20 -18.54 -3.99
N PHE A 14 -2.17 -17.70 -4.03
CA PHE A 14 -2.34 -16.26 -3.87
C PHE A 14 -3.17 -15.62 -4.99
N SER A 15 -3.00 -16.06 -6.24
CA SER A 15 -3.84 -15.62 -7.36
C SER A 15 -5.30 -15.96 -7.11
N SER A 16 -5.60 -17.22 -6.73
CA SER A 16 -6.96 -17.64 -6.38
C SER A 16 -7.52 -16.87 -5.19
N TYR A 17 -6.71 -16.57 -4.18
CA TYR A 17 -7.12 -15.80 -3.00
C TYR A 17 -7.52 -14.35 -3.33
N LEU A 18 -6.88 -13.75 -4.34
CA LEU A 18 -7.10 -12.34 -4.70
C LEU A 18 -8.16 -12.13 -5.77
N SER A 19 -8.43 -13.16 -6.58
CA SER A 19 -9.34 -13.12 -7.72
C SER A 19 -10.80 -13.41 -7.34
N ASP A 20 -11.72 -12.95 -8.18
CA ASP A 20 -13.16 -13.20 -8.13
C ASP A 20 -13.82 -12.94 -6.75
N ARG A 21 -13.45 -11.80 -6.14
CA ARG A 21 -13.97 -11.41 -4.84
C ARG A 21 -15.15 -10.46 -4.98
N SER A 22 -16.07 -10.53 -4.03
CA SER A 22 -17.15 -9.55 -3.88
C SER A 22 -17.35 -9.15 -2.42
N GLN A 23 -17.96 -7.99 -2.18
CA GLN A 23 -18.32 -7.52 -0.85
C GLN A 23 -19.77 -7.02 -0.80
N SER A 24 -20.40 -7.14 0.36
CA SER A 24 -21.68 -6.52 0.70
C SER A 24 -21.59 -5.94 2.10
N VAL A 25 -22.39 -4.92 2.39
CA VAL A 25 -22.49 -4.32 3.73
C VAL A 25 -23.83 -4.69 4.36
N LEU A 26 -23.84 -4.93 5.67
CA LEU A 26 -25.04 -5.18 6.48
C LEU A 26 -25.17 -4.04 7.49
N VAL A 27 -26.25 -3.27 7.41
CA VAL A 27 -26.53 -2.15 8.32
C VAL A 27 -27.98 -2.25 8.76
N GLY A 28 -28.23 -2.28 10.08
CA GLY A 28 -29.60 -2.34 10.61
C GLY A 28 -30.42 -3.54 10.12
N GLY A 29 -29.78 -4.68 9.84
CA GLY A 29 -30.43 -5.88 9.31
C GLY A 29 -30.64 -5.90 7.80
N GLN A 30 -30.38 -4.80 7.09
CA GLN A 30 -30.48 -4.74 5.63
C GLN A 30 -29.12 -4.93 4.97
N ARG A 31 -29.06 -5.84 3.98
CA ARG A 31 -27.83 -6.18 3.24
C ARG A 31 -27.83 -5.52 1.87
N SER A 32 -26.72 -4.90 1.48
CA SER A 32 -26.54 -4.35 0.14
C SER A 32 -26.42 -5.45 -0.91
N THR A 33 -26.66 -5.11 -2.18
CA THR A 33 -26.27 -5.98 -3.28
C THR A 33 -24.74 -6.20 -3.26
N PRO A 34 -24.26 -7.43 -3.56
CA PRO A 34 -22.84 -7.69 -3.67
C PRO A 34 -22.20 -6.86 -4.78
N ARG A 35 -21.01 -6.32 -4.53
CA ARG A 35 -20.17 -5.65 -5.53
C ARG A 35 -18.87 -6.39 -5.70
N HIS A 36 -18.46 -6.59 -6.96
CA HIS A 36 -17.18 -7.18 -7.29
C HIS A 36 -16.02 -6.28 -6.84
N LEU A 37 -14.89 -6.88 -6.50
CA LEU A 37 -13.68 -6.20 -6.01
C LEU A 37 -12.52 -6.40 -6.96
N ASP A 38 -12.18 -5.34 -7.70
CA ASP A 38 -11.04 -5.33 -8.63
C ASP A 38 -9.69 -5.19 -7.91
N CYS A 39 -9.69 -4.72 -6.66
CA CYS A 39 -8.47 -4.45 -5.90
C CYS A 39 -8.66 -4.62 -4.39
N GLY A 40 -7.54 -4.60 -3.66
CA GLY A 40 -7.51 -4.74 -2.21
C GLY A 40 -7.37 -6.19 -1.74
N VAL A 41 -7.44 -6.37 -0.43
CA VAL A 41 -7.36 -7.67 0.25
C VAL A 41 -8.51 -7.76 1.27
N PRO A 42 -8.98 -8.96 1.65
CA PRO A 42 -10.01 -9.10 2.67
C PRO A 42 -9.56 -8.49 4.00
N GLN A 43 -10.30 -7.48 4.50
CA GLN A 43 -10.02 -6.91 5.81
C GLN A 43 -10.27 -7.96 6.91
N GLY A 44 -9.37 -8.02 7.90
CA GLY A 44 -9.42 -9.03 8.96
C GLY A 44 -8.77 -10.38 8.60
N SER A 45 -8.27 -10.56 7.37
CA SER A 45 -7.49 -11.76 7.04
C SER A 45 -6.05 -11.67 7.54
N VAL A 46 -5.53 -12.81 8.00
CA VAL A 46 -4.13 -13.01 8.43
C VAL A 46 -3.13 -12.67 7.32
N LEU A 47 -3.49 -12.86 6.06
CA LEU A 47 -2.60 -12.61 4.92
C LEU A 47 -2.52 -11.15 4.50
N SER A 48 -3.54 -10.36 4.86
CA SER A 48 -3.67 -8.98 4.40
C SER A 48 -2.47 -8.10 4.80
N PRO A 49 -1.95 -8.16 6.05
CA PRO A 49 -0.74 -7.42 6.42
C PRO A 49 0.51 -7.84 5.62
N LEU A 50 0.68 -9.13 5.37
CA LEU A 50 1.82 -9.65 4.59
C LEU A 50 1.76 -9.15 3.14
N LEU A 51 0.60 -9.28 2.51
CA LEU A 51 0.38 -8.84 1.13
C LEU A 51 0.55 -7.33 0.99
N PHE A 52 0.05 -6.57 1.96
CA PHE A 52 0.26 -5.12 2.01
C PHE A 52 1.73 -4.74 2.12
N ASN A 53 2.51 -5.45 2.96
CA ASN A 53 3.94 -5.22 3.09
C ASN A 53 4.73 -5.53 1.81
N ILE A 54 4.39 -6.62 1.12
CA ILE A 54 5.00 -6.95 -0.18
C ILE A 54 4.65 -5.88 -1.21
N TYR A 55 3.39 -5.44 -1.22
CA TYR A 55 2.91 -4.43 -2.15
C TYR A 55 3.57 -3.05 -1.95
N MET A 56 3.82 -2.66 -0.70
CA MET A 56 4.47 -1.39 -0.35
C MET A 56 6.00 -1.42 -0.49
N LYS A 57 6.62 -2.58 -0.78
CA LYS A 57 8.08 -2.70 -0.87
C LYS A 57 8.75 -1.65 -1.80
N PRO A 58 8.25 -1.36 -3.01
CA PRO A 58 8.89 -0.39 -3.90
C PRO A 58 8.92 1.04 -3.35
N LEU A 59 7.95 1.40 -2.50
CA LEU A 59 7.87 2.72 -1.90
C LEU A 59 9.11 3.04 -1.05
N GLY A 60 9.62 2.06 -0.33
CA GLY A 60 10.85 2.19 0.45
C GLY A 60 12.10 2.43 -0.41
N GLU A 61 12.15 1.84 -1.60
CA GLU A 61 13.22 2.09 -2.57
C GLU A 61 13.17 3.52 -3.10
N ILE A 62 11.98 4.04 -3.38
CA ILE A 62 11.78 5.41 -3.87
C ILE A 62 12.30 6.43 -2.84
N ILE A 63 11.96 6.24 -1.57
CA ILE A 63 12.40 7.14 -0.49
C ILE A 63 13.93 7.07 -0.33
N ARG A 64 14.51 5.87 -0.34
CA ARG A 64 15.97 5.68 -0.25
C ARG A 64 16.74 6.29 -1.42
N ARG A 65 16.19 6.30 -2.64
CA ARG A 65 16.79 6.95 -3.81
C ARG A 65 16.96 8.46 -3.64
N HIS A 66 16.12 9.09 -2.81
CA HIS A 66 16.24 10.51 -2.46
C HIS A 66 17.16 10.73 -1.26
N GLY A 67 17.90 9.73 -0.79
CA GLY A 67 18.79 9.85 0.38
C GLY A 67 18.05 10.04 1.71
N VAL A 68 16.74 9.84 1.73
CA VAL A 68 15.91 10.05 2.93
C VAL A 68 15.85 8.76 3.75
N ARG A 69 16.18 8.87 5.04
CA ARG A 69 15.93 7.78 6.01
C ARG A 69 14.44 7.75 6.36
N TYR A 70 13.88 6.56 6.50
CA TYR A 70 12.48 6.40 6.87
C TYR A 70 12.25 5.22 7.81
N HIS A 71 11.20 5.34 8.60
CA HIS A 71 10.57 4.27 9.35
C HIS A 71 9.19 4.02 8.73
N ARG A 72 8.77 2.76 8.67
CA ARG A 72 7.46 2.38 8.14
C ARG A 72 6.74 1.44 9.10
N TYR A 73 5.46 1.72 9.34
CA TYR A 73 4.55 0.85 10.07
C TYR A 73 3.22 0.82 9.31
N PRO A 74 2.77 -0.36 8.89
CA PRO A 74 2.12 -0.61 7.61
C PRO A 74 1.95 0.61 6.68
N ASP A 75 0.89 1.40 6.87
CA ASP A 75 0.46 2.54 6.06
C ASP A 75 1.05 3.89 6.51
N ASP A 76 1.65 3.96 7.69
CA ASP A 76 2.39 5.12 8.21
C ASP A 76 3.87 5.06 7.81
N ILE A 77 4.36 6.17 7.27
CA ILE A 77 5.78 6.39 6.94
C ILE A 77 6.23 7.67 7.62
N SER A 78 7.32 7.60 8.37
CA SER A 78 7.92 8.76 9.04
C SER A 78 9.39 8.90 8.68
N THR A 79 9.84 10.13 8.50
CA THR A 79 11.21 10.46 8.09
C THR A 79 11.85 11.41 9.11
N PRO A 80 12.90 11.01 9.84
CA PRO A 80 13.59 11.91 10.75
C PRO A 80 14.39 12.95 9.93
N CYS A 81 13.98 14.22 9.96
CA CYS A 81 14.62 15.33 9.25
C CYS A 81 14.91 16.52 10.19
N HIS A 82 16.01 17.23 9.94
CA HIS A 82 16.31 18.53 10.55
C HIS A 82 16.05 19.64 9.51
N LEU A 83 15.33 20.68 9.91
CA LEU A 83 14.55 21.56 9.01
C LEU A 83 15.32 22.45 8.02
N SER A 84 16.62 22.70 8.18
CA SER A 84 17.26 23.84 7.51
C SER A 84 17.63 23.62 6.03
N GLU A 85 17.88 22.40 5.59
CA GLU A 85 18.32 22.07 4.21
C GLU A 85 17.49 20.96 3.57
N ALA A 86 16.52 20.40 4.30
CA ALA A 86 15.82 19.18 3.92
C ALA A 86 14.49 19.42 3.20
N VAL A 87 14.01 20.66 3.09
CA VAL A 87 12.67 20.97 2.54
C VAL A 87 12.58 20.61 1.07
N ASP A 88 13.53 21.05 0.24
CA ASP A 88 13.52 20.76 -1.20
C ASP A 88 13.72 19.27 -1.49
N LEU A 89 14.59 18.61 -0.73
CA LEU A 89 14.81 17.16 -0.84
C LEU A 89 13.54 16.37 -0.49
N MET A 90 12.88 16.74 0.60
CA MET A 90 11.62 16.12 1.02
C MET A 90 10.49 16.42 0.05
N GLY A 91 10.43 17.64 -0.52
CA GLY A 91 9.45 18.01 -1.54
C GLY A 91 9.54 17.10 -2.76
N HIS A 92 10.74 16.91 -3.32
CA HIS A 92 10.96 15.98 -4.43
C HIS A 92 10.63 14.52 -4.07
N CYS A 93 11.05 14.08 -2.87
CA CYS A 93 10.74 12.73 -2.39
C CYS A 93 9.23 12.51 -2.25
N LEU A 94 8.51 13.47 -1.66
CA LEU A 94 7.06 13.40 -1.46
C LEU A 94 6.32 13.35 -2.79
N GLU A 95 6.77 14.14 -3.76
CA GLU A 95 6.18 14.13 -5.10
C GLU A 95 6.39 12.79 -5.80
N ALA A 96 7.59 12.20 -5.70
CA ALA A 96 7.87 10.87 -6.24
C ALA A 96 6.98 9.79 -5.57
N VAL A 97 6.78 9.87 -4.26
CA VAL A 97 5.86 9.00 -3.51
C VAL A 97 4.43 9.17 -4.00
N ARG A 98 3.95 10.42 -4.14
CA ARG A 98 2.60 10.74 -4.61
C ARG A 98 2.33 10.18 -6.00
N VAL A 99 3.26 10.37 -6.93
CA VAL A 99 3.17 9.83 -8.31
C VAL A 99 3.11 8.31 -8.28
N TRP A 100 4.00 7.65 -7.53
CA TRP A 100 4.00 6.19 -7.43
C TRP A 100 2.70 5.66 -6.82
N MET A 101 2.19 6.28 -5.76
CA MET A 101 0.91 5.89 -5.16
C MET A 101 -0.23 6.00 -6.17
N GLY A 102 -0.29 7.09 -6.94
CA GLY A 102 -1.30 7.28 -7.99
C GLY A 102 -1.24 6.20 -9.08
N MET A 103 -0.04 5.84 -9.54
CA MET A 103 0.16 4.75 -10.51
C MET A 103 -0.25 3.38 -9.94
N ASN A 104 -0.19 3.22 -8.63
CA ASN A 104 -0.50 1.99 -7.91
C ASN A 104 -1.88 2.03 -7.24
N ARG A 105 -2.83 2.85 -7.71
CA ARG A 105 -4.22 2.89 -7.18
C ARG A 105 -4.29 3.13 -5.66
N LEU A 106 -3.31 3.81 -5.10
CA LEU A 106 -3.28 4.29 -3.72
C LEU A 106 -3.46 5.79 -3.69
N ARG A 107 -3.92 6.30 -2.56
CA ARG A 107 -4.11 7.72 -2.34
C ARG A 107 -3.39 8.15 -1.08
N LEU A 108 -2.48 9.10 -1.23
CA LEU A 108 -1.88 9.79 -0.10
C LEU A 108 -2.96 10.61 0.61
N ASN A 109 -3.02 10.55 1.94
CA ASN A 109 -3.96 11.32 2.73
C ASN A 109 -3.36 12.70 3.04
N PRO A 110 -3.83 13.79 2.39
CA PRO A 110 -3.25 15.12 2.59
C PRO A 110 -3.47 15.64 4.01
N ASP A 111 -4.60 15.32 4.65
CA ASP A 111 -4.94 15.80 5.99
C ASP A 111 -4.02 15.22 7.08
N LYS A 112 -3.43 14.06 6.79
CA LYS A 112 -2.49 13.37 7.69
C LYS A 112 -1.02 13.57 7.32
N THR A 113 -0.72 14.13 6.15
CA THR A 113 0.65 14.35 5.68
C THR A 113 1.09 15.75 6.04
N LYS A 114 2.25 15.88 6.70
CA LYS A 114 2.81 17.17 7.15
C LYS A 114 4.09 17.49 6.40
#